data_AF-A0A7Y3FCI1-F1
#
_entry.id   AF-A0A7Y3FCI1-F1
#
_cell.length_a   1.000
_cell.length_b   1.000
_cell.length_c   1.000
_cell.angle_alpha   90.00
_cell.angle_beta   90.00
_cell.angle_gamma   90.00
#
_symmetry.space_group_name_H-M   'P 1'
#
loop_
_entity.id
_entity.type
_entity.pdbx_description
1 polymer ?
#
loop_
_entity_poly.entity_id
_entity_poly.type
_entity_poly.pdbx_seq_one_letter_code
_entity_poly.pdbx_strand_id
1 'polypeptide(L)'
;MNIFAEIRTSVIETLDAMVADGDLPSGLSWGNVAVEPPRDAGHGDMATNAAMVLAKGAGKPPRMIAENLAERLTTDTRIAVAEVAGPGFLNLRLHPDVWHDVVAEAIDSGSVFGHSGMGAGVKVNVEYVSANPTGPLHVGHTRGAVFGDALASLLAFAGYDVTREYYINDGGAQVDVLARSAFERYREAHGLSPEIAEGLYPGDYLVPVGEALKAEFGDKFLDQPEEVWLETVREFSTNAMMDLIRADLGSLGVKMDHFFSEKSLYGSGLIEKAIADLKSKDLIYKGTLEPPKGKMPEDWEPREQTLFRSTAHGDDVDRPIMKSDGTWTYFAPDIAYHWDKIDRGFDELIDIFGADHGGYVKRMNAAVSALSDGRVPLDVKLTQLVKLYKDGEPFKMSKRAGTFVTLRDVVEQVGPDVARFVMLTRKNDAPLDFDFAKAVEQSKENPVFYVQYAHARIRSVMRKAEEMGLEYSDNAKLEDEAEFRVAMKIAEWPRLVEIAARNHEPHRVAFYLYELAQEFHALWNRGNDRPELRFLHEGDSAATAAKIALPRAVAVVISTGLGILGVTPVEEMR
;
A
#
# COMPACT_ATOMS: atom_id res chain seq x y z
N MET A 1 10.88 -20.71 -0.91
CA MET A 1 11.35 -20.93 -2.31
C MET A 1 10.80 -19.85 -3.25
N ASN A 2 11.59 -19.37 -4.21
CA ASN A 2 11.10 -18.52 -5.33
C ASN A 2 11.67 -19.10 -6.63
N ILE A 3 10.92 -20.04 -7.22
CA ILE A 3 11.41 -20.85 -8.35
C ILE A 3 11.81 -19.98 -9.55
N PHE A 4 11.12 -18.85 -9.80
CA PHE A 4 11.51 -17.92 -10.87
C PHE A 4 12.88 -17.28 -10.60
N ALA A 5 13.17 -16.90 -9.36
CA ALA A 5 14.46 -16.35 -8.98
C ALA A 5 15.58 -17.40 -9.03
N GLU A 6 15.27 -18.65 -8.68
CA GLU A 6 16.21 -19.76 -8.75
C GLU A 6 16.54 -20.16 -10.19
N ILE A 7 15.54 -20.26 -11.07
CA ILE A 7 15.78 -20.49 -12.49
C ILE A 7 16.50 -19.29 -13.13
N ARG A 8 16.19 -18.06 -12.71
CA ARG A 8 16.97 -16.87 -13.11
C ARG A 8 18.43 -16.98 -12.69
N THR A 9 18.70 -17.51 -11.50
CA THR A 9 20.07 -17.74 -11.01
C THR A 9 20.78 -18.74 -11.90
N SER A 10 20.15 -19.87 -12.23
CA SER A 10 20.71 -20.87 -13.16
C SER A 10 20.93 -20.32 -14.57
N VAL A 11 20.05 -19.44 -15.06
CA VAL A 11 20.27 -18.70 -16.31
C VAL A 11 21.51 -17.83 -16.22
N ILE A 12 21.70 -17.08 -15.13
CA ILE A 12 22.87 -16.21 -14.94
C ILE A 12 24.16 -17.03 -14.83
N GLU A 13 24.16 -18.10 -14.04
CA GLU A 13 25.32 -19.01 -13.91
C GLU A 13 25.70 -19.62 -15.26
N THR A 14 24.70 -19.97 -16.08
CA THR A 14 24.94 -20.47 -17.43
C THR A 14 25.52 -19.39 -18.34
N LEU A 15 25.05 -18.15 -18.24
CA LEU A 15 25.62 -17.01 -18.97
C LEU A 15 27.06 -16.72 -18.55
N ASP A 16 27.38 -16.81 -17.25
CA ASP A 16 28.75 -16.67 -16.74
C ASP A 16 29.66 -17.78 -17.29
N ALA A 17 29.17 -19.03 -17.37
CA ALA A 17 29.89 -20.12 -18.02
C ALA A 17 30.12 -19.87 -19.52
N MET A 18 29.12 -19.33 -20.24
CA MET A 18 29.28 -18.92 -21.63
C MET A 18 30.33 -17.80 -21.80
N VAL A 19 30.46 -16.89 -20.84
CA VAL A 19 31.56 -15.90 -20.85
C VAL A 19 32.90 -16.58 -20.62
N ALA A 20 33.00 -17.50 -19.66
CA ALA A 20 34.23 -18.23 -19.36
C ALA A 20 34.73 -19.08 -20.55
N ASP A 21 33.81 -19.66 -21.31
CA ASP A 21 34.10 -20.47 -22.51
C ASP A 21 34.39 -19.62 -23.76
N GLY A 22 34.25 -18.30 -23.69
CA GLY A 22 34.45 -17.38 -24.82
C GLY A 22 33.26 -17.29 -25.79
N ASP A 23 32.13 -17.90 -25.45
CA ASP A 23 30.88 -17.81 -26.21
C ASP A 23 30.21 -16.44 -26.07
N LEU A 24 30.45 -15.72 -24.96
CA LEU A 24 30.02 -14.35 -24.74
C LEU A 24 31.22 -13.47 -24.32
N PRO A 25 31.24 -12.17 -24.67
CA PRO A 25 32.30 -11.27 -24.20
C PRO A 25 32.15 -10.96 -22.70
N SER A 26 33.28 -10.68 -22.05
CA SER A 26 33.31 -10.16 -20.67
C SER A 26 32.70 -8.75 -20.58
N GLY A 27 32.17 -8.40 -19.41
CA GLY A 27 31.68 -7.04 -19.13
C GLY A 27 30.21 -6.80 -19.52
N LEU A 28 29.47 -7.86 -19.87
CA LEU A 28 28.02 -7.80 -19.99
C LEU A 28 27.36 -7.62 -18.63
N SER A 29 26.18 -7.01 -18.62
CA SER A 29 25.36 -6.83 -17.42
C SER A 29 24.14 -7.74 -17.45
N TRP A 30 23.95 -8.50 -16.37
CA TRP A 30 22.80 -9.39 -16.17
C TRP A 30 21.57 -8.66 -15.60
N GLY A 31 21.66 -7.36 -15.33
CA GLY A 31 20.62 -6.61 -14.62
C GLY A 31 19.25 -6.66 -15.30
N ASN A 32 19.22 -6.68 -16.63
CA ASN A 32 17.97 -6.74 -17.42
C ASN A 32 17.53 -8.16 -17.79
N VAL A 33 18.28 -9.18 -17.39
CA VAL A 33 17.90 -10.58 -17.58
C VAL A 33 16.77 -10.93 -16.62
N ALA A 34 15.67 -11.43 -17.16
CA ALA A 34 14.47 -11.81 -16.42
C ALA A 34 14.07 -13.26 -16.76
N VAL A 35 13.42 -13.91 -15.80
CA VAL A 35 12.69 -15.17 -15.96
C VAL A 35 11.29 -14.93 -15.41
N GLU A 36 10.28 -15.08 -16.24
CA GLU A 36 8.90 -14.68 -15.93
C GLU A 36 7.91 -15.69 -16.54
N PRO A 37 6.65 -15.74 -16.06
CA PRO A 37 5.60 -16.47 -16.76
C PRO A 37 5.47 -15.97 -18.20
N PRO A 38 5.33 -16.86 -19.20
CA PRO A 38 5.13 -16.43 -20.57
C PRO A 38 3.76 -15.77 -20.73
N ARG A 39 3.64 -14.86 -21.71
CA ARG A 39 2.35 -14.22 -22.04
C ARG A 39 1.30 -15.21 -22.56
N ASP A 40 1.75 -16.28 -23.20
CA ASP A 40 0.91 -17.35 -23.72
C ASP A 40 1.31 -18.63 -22.99
N ALA A 41 0.36 -19.27 -22.31
CA ALA A 41 0.60 -20.51 -21.57
C ALA A 41 1.07 -21.66 -22.50
N GLY A 42 0.78 -21.61 -23.81
CA GLY A 42 1.30 -22.57 -24.78
C GLY A 42 2.83 -22.53 -24.94
N HIS A 43 3.47 -21.44 -24.51
CA HIS A 43 4.92 -21.26 -24.54
C HIS A 43 5.64 -21.89 -23.35
N GLY A 44 4.97 -22.70 -22.52
CA GLY A 44 5.57 -23.38 -21.38
C GLY A 44 5.33 -22.64 -20.07
N ASP A 45 6.18 -22.88 -19.08
CA ASP A 45 5.95 -22.46 -17.71
C ASP A 45 6.70 -21.17 -17.37
N MET A 46 7.85 -20.97 -18.00
CA MET A 46 8.68 -19.76 -17.84
C MET A 46 9.26 -19.33 -19.18
N ALA A 47 9.61 -18.05 -19.30
CA ALA A 47 10.37 -17.53 -20.41
C ALA A 47 11.47 -16.60 -19.91
N THR A 48 12.63 -16.65 -20.58
CA THR A 48 13.71 -15.68 -20.36
C THR A 48 13.95 -14.78 -21.56
N ASN A 49 14.19 -13.51 -21.28
CA ASN A 49 14.57 -12.48 -22.26
C ASN A 49 16.09 -12.36 -22.43
N ALA A 50 16.90 -13.21 -21.79
CA ALA A 50 18.35 -13.09 -21.67
C ALA A 50 19.04 -12.79 -23.02
N ALA A 51 18.75 -13.62 -24.03
CA ALA A 51 19.36 -13.48 -25.35
C ALA A 51 19.00 -12.14 -26.03
N MET A 52 17.76 -11.66 -25.85
CA MET A 52 17.30 -10.39 -26.43
C MET A 52 18.02 -9.19 -25.82
N VAL A 53 18.19 -9.17 -24.49
CA VAL A 53 18.79 -8.03 -23.80
C VAL A 53 20.31 -8.01 -23.92
N LEU A 54 20.94 -9.16 -24.16
CA LEU A 54 22.40 -9.29 -24.27
C LEU A 54 22.94 -9.17 -25.70
N ALA A 55 22.13 -9.44 -26.73
CA ALA A 55 22.57 -9.49 -28.12
C ALA A 55 23.42 -8.29 -28.58
N LYS A 56 22.97 -7.06 -28.26
CA LYS A 56 23.69 -5.83 -28.65
C LYS A 56 25.06 -5.73 -27.98
N GLY A 57 25.14 -6.00 -26.68
CA GLY A 57 26.40 -5.96 -25.92
C GLY A 57 27.34 -7.09 -26.34
N ALA A 58 26.77 -8.25 -26.67
CA ALA A 58 27.53 -9.41 -27.11
C ALA A 58 28.04 -9.29 -28.55
N GLY A 59 27.48 -8.39 -29.36
CA GLY A 59 27.74 -8.32 -30.80
C GLY A 59 27.30 -9.58 -31.56
N LYS A 60 26.34 -10.33 -31.02
CA LYS A 60 25.86 -11.63 -31.55
C LYS A 60 24.36 -11.59 -31.85
N PRO A 61 23.87 -12.36 -32.85
CA PRO A 61 22.43 -12.51 -33.06
C PRO A 61 21.74 -13.11 -31.82
N PRO A 62 20.59 -12.57 -31.36
CA PRO A 62 19.93 -13.06 -30.15
C PRO A 62 19.61 -14.56 -30.23
N ARG A 63 19.12 -15.04 -31.38
CA ARG A 63 18.83 -16.46 -31.59
C ARG A 63 20.03 -17.38 -31.31
N MET A 64 21.24 -16.98 -31.71
CA MET A 64 22.46 -17.76 -31.45
C MET A 64 22.78 -17.84 -29.95
N ILE A 65 22.58 -16.73 -29.23
CA ILE A 65 22.73 -16.71 -27.76
C ILE A 65 21.69 -17.63 -27.12
N ALA A 66 20.44 -17.56 -27.59
CA ALA A 66 19.34 -18.36 -27.07
C ALA A 66 19.55 -19.87 -27.31
N GLU A 67 20.05 -20.27 -28.48
CA GLU A 67 20.33 -21.68 -28.81
C GLU A 67 21.43 -22.27 -27.93
N ASN A 68 22.55 -21.55 -27.73
CA ASN A 68 23.63 -22.00 -26.85
C ASN A 68 23.18 -22.02 -25.37
N LEU A 69 22.45 -21.00 -24.94
CA LEU A 69 21.86 -20.96 -23.60
C LEU A 69 20.87 -22.11 -23.37
N ALA A 70 20.02 -22.42 -24.34
CA ALA A 70 19.07 -23.53 -24.27
C ALA A 70 19.77 -24.88 -24.08
N GLU A 71 20.80 -25.15 -24.88
CA GLU A 71 21.58 -26.39 -24.79
C GLU A 71 22.15 -26.59 -23.38
N ARG A 72 22.78 -25.54 -22.82
CA ARG A 72 23.39 -25.62 -21.49
C ARG A 72 22.37 -25.70 -20.36
N LEU A 73 21.24 -25.01 -20.46
CA LEU A 73 20.19 -25.02 -19.43
C LEU A 73 19.55 -26.39 -19.25
N THR A 74 19.58 -27.27 -20.25
CA THR A 74 19.08 -28.66 -20.08
C THR A 74 19.91 -29.50 -19.09
N THR A 75 21.05 -28.99 -18.62
CA THR A 75 21.81 -29.63 -17.53
C THR A 75 21.18 -29.40 -16.15
N ASP A 76 20.32 -28.39 -16.00
CA ASP A 76 19.50 -28.21 -14.80
C ASP A 76 18.36 -29.23 -14.82
N THR A 77 18.38 -30.17 -13.87
CA THR A 77 17.40 -31.27 -13.80
C THR A 77 15.95 -30.80 -13.58
N ARG A 78 15.74 -29.54 -13.20
CA ARG A 78 14.41 -28.94 -13.07
C ARG A 78 13.81 -28.59 -14.43
N ILE A 79 14.63 -28.36 -15.46
CA ILE A 79 14.20 -27.93 -16.79
C ILE A 79 14.02 -29.16 -17.69
N ALA A 80 12.77 -29.50 -18.00
CA ALA A 80 12.45 -30.61 -18.90
C ALA A 80 12.69 -30.24 -20.38
N VAL A 81 12.36 -29.00 -20.76
CA VAL A 81 12.52 -28.51 -22.14
C VAL A 81 12.94 -27.05 -22.12
N ALA A 82 13.96 -26.70 -22.92
CA ALA A 82 14.33 -25.32 -23.23
C ALA A 82 14.20 -25.11 -24.75
N GLU A 83 13.24 -24.28 -25.18
CA GLU A 83 12.86 -24.10 -26.58
C GLU A 83 13.03 -22.64 -27.04
N VAL A 84 13.79 -22.43 -28.11
CA VAL A 84 14.02 -21.10 -28.67
C VAL A 84 12.85 -20.68 -29.56
N ALA A 85 12.18 -19.59 -29.21
CA ALA A 85 11.07 -19.01 -29.94
C ALA A 85 11.46 -17.70 -30.66
N GLY A 86 10.97 -17.57 -31.90
CA GLY A 86 11.08 -16.34 -32.70
C GLY A 86 12.53 -15.82 -32.82
N PRO A 87 12.79 -14.53 -32.49
CA PRO A 87 14.10 -13.91 -32.67
C PRO A 87 15.12 -14.28 -31.59
N GLY A 88 14.72 -14.99 -30.52
CA GLY A 88 15.61 -15.34 -29.41
C GLY A 88 14.96 -15.28 -28.02
N PHE A 89 13.64 -15.43 -27.90
CA PHE A 89 13.04 -15.74 -26.59
C PHE A 89 13.31 -17.20 -26.27
N LEU A 90 13.59 -17.50 -25.00
CA LEU A 90 13.81 -18.87 -24.57
C LEU A 90 12.69 -19.29 -23.61
N ASN A 91 11.87 -20.21 -24.08
CA ASN A 91 10.74 -20.79 -23.38
C ASN A 91 11.19 -22.03 -22.61
N LEU A 92 10.78 -22.18 -21.36
CA LEU A 92 11.17 -23.27 -20.47
C LEU A 92 9.91 -24.02 -20.01
N ARG A 93 9.97 -25.35 -20.08
CA ARG A 93 9.02 -26.25 -19.41
C ARG A 93 9.76 -26.97 -18.31
N LEU A 94 9.23 -26.93 -17.10
CA LEU A 94 9.83 -27.55 -15.93
C LEU A 94 9.33 -28.99 -15.76
N HIS A 95 10.10 -29.79 -15.03
CA HIS A 95 9.65 -31.10 -14.61
C HIS A 95 8.46 -30.98 -13.63
N PRO A 96 7.45 -31.87 -13.73
CA PRO A 96 6.29 -31.85 -12.83
C PRO A 96 6.62 -31.85 -11.34
N ASP A 97 7.72 -32.52 -10.95
CA ASP A 97 8.19 -32.61 -9.56
C ASP A 97 8.44 -31.23 -8.95
N VAL A 98 8.88 -30.24 -9.74
CA VAL A 98 9.07 -28.85 -9.28
C VAL A 98 7.77 -28.27 -8.73
N TRP A 99 6.63 -28.58 -9.35
CA TRP A 99 5.34 -28.07 -8.90
C TRP A 99 4.83 -28.79 -7.65
N HIS A 100 5.23 -30.06 -7.44
CA HIS A 100 4.95 -30.77 -6.18
C HIS A 100 5.75 -30.12 -5.04
N ASP A 101 7.02 -29.80 -5.28
CA ASP A 101 7.90 -29.13 -4.32
C ASP A 101 7.41 -27.72 -3.96
N VAL A 102 6.87 -26.96 -4.91
CA VAL A 102 6.25 -25.64 -4.65
C VAL A 102 5.10 -25.76 -3.65
N VAL A 103 4.24 -26.76 -3.81
CA VAL A 103 3.09 -26.96 -2.92
C VAL A 103 3.56 -27.37 -1.53
N ALA A 104 4.53 -28.29 -1.44
CA ALA A 104 5.10 -28.72 -0.17
C ALA A 104 5.75 -27.54 0.57
N GLU A 105 6.60 -26.78 -0.11
CA GLU A 105 7.26 -25.61 0.46
C GLU A 105 6.26 -24.56 0.95
N ALA A 106 5.18 -24.30 0.20
CA ALA A 106 4.16 -23.34 0.62
C ALA A 106 3.49 -23.77 1.94
N ILE A 107 3.29 -25.07 2.14
CA ILE A 107 2.74 -25.61 3.38
C ILE A 107 3.77 -25.52 4.51
N ASP A 108 4.99 -26.00 4.27
CA ASP A 108 6.07 -26.06 5.25
C ASP A 108 6.46 -24.65 5.76
N SER A 109 6.50 -23.69 4.84
CA SER A 109 6.75 -22.28 5.16
C SER A 109 5.55 -21.61 5.84
N GLY A 110 4.33 -22.09 5.60
CA GLY A 110 3.11 -21.45 6.12
C GLY A 110 3.07 -19.95 5.79
N SER A 111 2.76 -19.11 6.77
CA SER A 111 2.59 -17.67 6.58
C SER A 111 3.85 -16.91 6.12
N VAL A 112 5.03 -17.53 6.13
CA VAL A 112 6.25 -16.92 5.59
C VAL A 112 6.51 -17.30 4.13
N PHE A 113 5.67 -18.13 3.52
CA PHE A 113 5.79 -18.42 2.09
C PHE A 113 5.62 -17.14 1.25
N GLY A 114 6.62 -16.86 0.42
CA GLY A 114 6.70 -15.63 -0.38
C GLY A 114 7.21 -14.40 0.34
N HIS A 115 7.57 -14.50 1.63
CA HIS A 115 8.34 -13.46 2.30
C HIS A 115 9.65 -13.24 1.53
N SER A 116 9.98 -11.99 1.24
CA SER A 116 11.22 -11.64 0.54
C SER A 116 12.17 -10.91 1.47
N GLY A 117 13.47 -11.16 1.31
CA GLY A 117 14.51 -10.39 1.99
C GLY A 117 14.96 -9.16 1.21
N MET A 118 14.26 -8.77 0.13
CA MET A 118 14.73 -7.74 -0.80
C MET A 118 14.93 -6.37 -0.14
N GLY A 119 14.13 -6.06 0.89
CA GLY A 119 14.24 -4.81 1.63
C GLY A 119 15.52 -4.71 2.44
N ALA A 120 16.16 -5.84 2.79
CA ALA A 120 17.44 -5.89 3.50
C ALA A 120 17.53 -4.99 4.75
N GLY A 121 16.41 -4.72 5.42
CA GLY A 121 16.35 -3.83 6.58
C GLY A 121 16.44 -2.33 6.26
N VAL A 122 16.27 -1.93 4.99
CA VAL A 122 16.11 -0.52 4.58
C VAL A 122 14.96 0.09 5.39
N LYS A 123 15.24 1.23 6.03
CA LYS A 123 14.29 1.92 6.89
C LYS A 123 13.37 2.81 6.07
N VAL A 124 12.08 2.50 6.08
CA VAL A 124 11.06 3.21 5.30
C VAL A 124 10.07 3.90 6.22
N ASN A 125 9.90 5.21 6.04
CA ASN A 125 8.79 5.94 6.64
C ASN A 125 7.61 5.94 5.66
N VAL A 126 6.45 5.43 6.09
CA VAL A 126 5.21 5.49 5.32
C VAL A 126 4.25 6.42 6.05
N GLU A 127 4.12 7.64 5.55
CA GLU A 127 3.16 8.63 6.06
C GLU A 127 1.84 8.54 5.32
N TYR A 128 0.74 8.48 6.06
CA TYR A 128 -0.59 8.45 5.46
C TYR A 128 -1.69 8.97 6.40
N VAL A 129 -2.84 9.28 5.79
CA VAL A 129 -4.00 9.95 6.40
C VAL A 129 -3.74 11.42 6.71
N SER A 130 -2.82 11.72 7.65
CA SER A 130 -2.39 13.08 8.04
C SER A 130 -3.49 14.15 7.95
N ALA A 131 -4.70 13.80 8.41
CA ALA A 131 -5.85 14.68 8.34
C ALA A 131 -5.78 15.70 9.48
N ASN A 132 -6.29 16.90 9.25
CA ASN A 132 -6.32 17.92 10.29
C ASN A 132 -7.18 17.41 11.46
N PRO A 133 -6.77 17.65 12.72
CA PRO A 133 -7.44 17.11 13.91
C PRO A 133 -8.71 17.93 14.25
N THR A 134 -9.57 18.16 13.27
CA THR A 134 -10.72 19.06 13.37
C THR A 134 -12.06 18.32 13.31
N GLY A 135 -12.05 17.00 13.18
CA GLY A 135 -13.27 16.20 13.10
C GLY A 135 -13.01 14.73 12.74
N PRO A 136 -14.08 13.93 12.57
CA PRO A 136 -13.99 12.53 12.19
C PRO A 136 -13.37 12.34 10.80
N LEU A 137 -12.78 11.16 10.57
CA LEU A 137 -12.28 10.81 9.25
C LEU A 137 -13.45 10.57 8.28
N HIS A 138 -13.29 10.92 7.01
CA HIS A 138 -14.28 10.70 5.96
C HIS A 138 -13.80 9.69 4.91
N VAL A 139 -14.70 9.27 4.01
CA VAL A 139 -14.41 8.24 3.00
C VAL A 139 -13.15 8.51 2.14
N GLY A 140 -12.83 9.78 1.86
CA GLY A 140 -11.58 10.17 1.20
C GLY A 140 -10.33 9.74 1.99
N HIS A 141 -10.35 9.91 3.31
CA HIS A 141 -9.28 9.46 4.21
C HIS A 141 -9.22 7.94 4.32
N THR A 142 -10.37 7.25 4.25
CA THR A 142 -10.44 5.78 4.29
C THR A 142 -9.56 5.16 3.21
N ARG A 143 -9.60 5.67 1.98
CA ARG A 143 -8.79 5.12 0.88
C ARG A 143 -7.28 5.27 1.15
N GLY A 144 -6.85 6.45 1.60
CA GLY A 144 -5.47 6.70 1.99
C GLY A 144 -5.04 5.81 3.16
N ALA A 145 -5.91 5.62 4.15
CA ALA A 145 -5.70 4.74 5.30
C ALA A 145 -5.46 3.29 4.89
N VAL A 146 -6.34 2.73 4.05
CA VAL A 146 -6.21 1.34 3.56
C VAL A 146 -4.96 1.19 2.70
N PHE A 147 -4.74 2.11 1.76
CA PHE A 147 -3.59 2.02 0.86
C PHE A 147 -2.27 2.08 1.63
N GLY A 148 -2.13 3.02 2.56
CA GLY A 148 -0.90 3.17 3.34
C GLY A 148 -0.62 2.02 4.27
N ASP A 149 -1.64 1.53 4.97
CA ASP A 149 -1.47 0.39 5.87
C ASP A 149 -1.16 -0.91 5.11
N ALA A 150 -1.79 -1.14 3.96
CA ALA A 150 -1.49 -2.29 3.10
C ALA A 150 -0.10 -2.20 2.46
N LEU A 151 0.32 -1.00 2.03
CA LEU A 151 1.67 -0.76 1.52
C LEU A 151 2.72 -1.00 2.61
N ALA A 152 2.51 -0.45 3.81
CA ALA A 152 3.42 -0.64 4.93
C ALA A 152 3.55 -2.13 5.31
N SER A 153 2.43 -2.87 5.28
CA SER A 153 2.42 -4.30 5.56
C SER A 153 3.10 -5.13 4.47
N LEU A 154 2.93 -4.74 3.20
CA LEU A 154 3.61 -5.35 2.06
C LEU A 154 5.12 -5.13 2.10
N LEU A 155 5.57 -3.92 2.42
CA LEU A 155 6.98 -3.58 2.57
C LEU A 155 7.60 -4.36 3.74
N ALA A 156 6.92 -4.43 4.89
CA ALA A 156 7.39 -5.24 6.01
C ALA A 156 7.53 -6.73 5.61
N PHE A 157 6.57 -7.28 4.86
CA PHE A 157 6.62 -8.65 4.35
C PHE A 157 7.70 -8.88 3.28
N ALA A 158 8.18 -7.81 2.63
CA ALA A 158 9.31 -7.81 1.70
C ALA A 158 10.66 -7.48 2.37
N GLY A 159 10.71 -7.44 3.71
CA GLY A 159 11.95 -7.34 4.48
C GLY A 159 12.45 -5.91 4.72
N TYR A 160 11.59 -4.90 4.59
CA TYR A 160 11.88 -3.51 4.95
C TYR A 160 11.60 -3.26 6.44
N ASP A 161 12.32 -2.31 7.06
CA ASP A 161 12.04 -1.81 8.41
C ASP A 161 11.08 -0.61 8.33
N VAL A 162 9.79 -0.87 8.53
CA VAL A 162 8.73 0.09 8.20
C VAL A 162 8.22 0.81 9.44
N THR A 163 8.12 2.14 9.36
CA THR A 163 7.39 2.98 10.33
C THR A 163 6.14 3.57 9.68
N ARG A 164 4.97 3.30 10.25
CA ARG A 164 3.70 3.97 9.91
C ARG A 164 3.60 5.28 10.67
N GLU A 165 3.51 6.39 9.96
CA GLU A 165 3.51 7.73 10.56
C GLU A 165 2.26 8.54 10.19
N TYR A 166 1.77 9.31 11.17
CA TYR A 166 0.68 10.26 11.01
C TYR A 166 1.19 11.66 11.40
N TYR A 167 1.10 12.61 10.46
CA TYR A 167 1.38 14.02 10.75
C TYR A 167 0.12 14.74 11.25
N ILE A 168 0.19 15.31 12.45
CA ILE A 168 -0.89 16.06 13.08
C ILE A 168 -0.69 17.54 12.76
N ASN A 169 -1.59 18.10 11.94
CA ASN A 169 -1.62 19.53 11.63
C ASN A 169 -2.30 20.34 12.75
N ASP A 170 -1.66 20.37 13.92
CA ASP A 170 -2.12 21.08 15.13
C ASP A 170 -1.46 22.46 15.32
N GLY A 171 -0.63 22.90 14.36
CA GLY A 171 0.05 24.19 14.38
C GLY A 171 -0.73 25.37 13.80
N GLY A 172 -1.75 25.10 12.96
CA GLY A 172 -2.45 26.12 12.17
C GLY A 172 -3.71 26.73 12.81
N ALA A 173 -4.27 27.76 12.15
CA ALA A 173 -5.46 28.48 12.63
C ALA A 173 -6.75 27.62 12.68
N GLN A 174 -6.77 26.46 12.02
CA GLN A 174 -7.95 25.57 12.03
C GLN A 174 -8.22 24.98 13.41
N VAL A 175 -7.18 24.71 14.22
CA VAL A 175 -7.40 24.23 15.60
C VAL A 175 -7.89 25.34 16.53
N ASP A 176 -7.66 26.61 16.22
CA ASP A 176 -8.30 27.72 16.94
C ASP A 176 -9.80 27.78 16.61
N VAL A 177 -10.17 27.56 15.34
CA VAL A 177 -11.57 27.45 14.92
C VAL A 177 -12.24 26.25 15.59
N LEU A 178 -11.56 25.12 15.71
CA LEU A 178 -12.02 23.96 16.48
C LEU A 178 -12.26 24.32 17.94
N ALA A 179 -11.31 25.01 18.59
CA ALA A 179 -11.44 25.43 19.98
C ALA A 179 -12.66 26.31 20.20
N ARG A 180 -12.87 27.31 19.34
CA ARG A 180 -14.07 28.18 19.36
C ARG A 180 -15.36 27.37 19.15
N SER A 181 -15.34 26.38 18.25
CA SER A 181 -16.49 25.51 17.99
C SER A 181 -16.82 24.61 19.20
N ALA A 182 -15.80 24.05 19.85
CA ALA A 182 -15.95 23.26 21.05
C ALA A 182 -16.40 24.11 22.25
N PHE A 183 -15.96 25.37 22.34
CA PHE A 183 -16.42 26.31 23.35
C PHE A 183 -17.93 26.58 23.24
N GLU A 184 -18.47 26.69 22.02
CA GLU A 184 -19.91 26.81 21.83
C GLU A 184 -20.67 25.55 22.30
N ARG A 185 -20.11 24.36 22.09
CA ARG A 185 -20.67 23.11 22.65
C ARG A 185 -20.52 23.02 24.17
N TYR A 186 -19.47 23.61 24.74
CA TYR A 186 -19.31 23.76 26.19
C TYR A 186 -20.41 24.68 26.77
N ARG A 187 -20.68 25.84 26.13
CA ARG A 187 -21.82 26.71 26.49
C ARG A 187 -23.16 25.96 26.42
N GLU A 188 -23.36 25.19 25.36
CA GLU A 188 -24.55 24.32 25.19
C GLU A 188 -24.70 23.31 26.32
N ALA A 189 -23.61 22.66 26.75
CA ALA A 189 -23.62 21.73 27.87
C ALA A 189 -24.02 22.41 29.20
N HIS A 190 -23.84 23.73 29.33
CA HIS A 190 -24.32 24.54 30.46
C HIS A 190 -25.76 25.05 30.30
N GLY A 191 -26.48 24.63 29.25
CA GLY A 191 -27.86 25.01 28.99
C GLY A 191 -28.01 26.38 28.31
N LEU A 192 -26.92 26.96 27.82
CA LEU A 192 -26.96 28.16 26.99
C LEU A 192 -27.24 27.78 25.53
N SER A 193 -27.78 28.69 24.74
CA SER A 193 -27.90 28.46 23.30
C SER A 193 -26.53 28.63 22.63
N PRO A 194 -26.03 27.62 21.89
CA PRO A 194 -24.76 27.74 21.18
C PRO A 194 -24.89 28.72 20.00
N GLU A 195 -23.88 29.55 19.81
CA GLU A 195 -23.75 30.50 18.71
C GLU A 195 -22.81 29.93 17.63
N ILE A 196 -23.29 28.90 16.93
CA ILE A 196 -22.53 28.29 15.82
C ILE A 196 -22.57 29.22 14.60
N ALA A 197 -21.68 30.21 14.60
CA ALA A 197 -21.54 31.19 13.51
C ALA A 197 -20.96 30.57 12.23
N GLU A 198 -21.13 31.28 11.10
CA GLU A 198 -20.50 30.92 9.84
C GLU A 198 -18.97 30.89 10.00
N GLY A 199 -18.35 29.77 9.61
CA GLY A 199 -16.91 29.53 9.77
C GLY A 199 -16.53 28.63 10.95
N LEU A 200 -17.43 28.40 11.92
CA LEU A 200 -17.23 27.38 12.96
C LEU A 200 -17.58 25.98 12.45
N TYR A 201 -17.03 24.96 13.10
CA TYR A 201 -17.37 23.56 12.83
C TYR A 201 -18.71 23.23 13.51
N PRO A 202 -19.77 22.92 12.73
CA PRO A 202 -21.11 22.78 13.29
C PRO A 202 -21.43 21.36 13.79
N GLY A 203 -20.51 20.40 13.58
CA GLY A 203 -20.84 18.98 13.69
C GLY A 203 -21.21 18.53 15.10
N ASP A 204 -22.15 17.60 15.18
CA ASP A 204 -22.62 17.01 16.45
C ASP A 204 -21.52 16.17 17.14
N TYR A 205 -20.46 15.80 16.41
CA TYR A 205 -19.28 15.15 16.98
C TYR A 205 -18.56 16.00 18.04
N LEU A 206 -18.82 17.31 18.11
CA LEU A 206 -18.28 18.19 19.16
C LEU A 206 -19.16 18.27 20.41
N VAL A 207 -20.40 17.76 20.38
CA VAL A 207 -21.27 17.76 21.57
C VAL A 207 -20.62 17.02 22.74
N PRO A 208 -20.09 15.79 22.57
CA PRO A 208 -19.38 15.10 23.66
C PRO A 208 -18.14 15.86 24.15
N VAL A 209 -17.49 16.65 23.29
CA VAL A 209 -16.33 17.48 23.67
C VAL A 209 -16.76 18.61 24.60
N GLY A 210 -17.88 19.28 24.28
CA GLY A 210 -18.46 20.31 25.14
C GLY A 210 -18.89 19.77 26.52
N GLU A 211 -19.50 18.59 26.54
CA GLU A 211 -19.86 17.89 27.79
C GLU A 211 -18.62 17.52 28.62
N ALA A 212 -17.56 17.04 27.97
CA ALA A 212 -16.30 16.70 28.63
C ALA A 212 -15.56 17.93 29.16
N LEU A 213 -15.56 19.05 28.41
CA LEU A 213 -15.05 20.35 28.88
C LEU A 213 -15.79 20.83 30.14
N LYS A 214 -17.12 20.69 30.18
CA LYS A 214 -17.93 21.02 31.36
C LYS A 214 -17.59 20.12 32.54
N ALA A 215 -17.42 18.82 32.30
CA ALA A 215 -17.07 17.88 33.35
C ALA A 215 -15.70 18.20 33.98
N GLU A 216 -14.72 18.60 33.18
CA GLU A 216 -13.35 18.90 33.62
C GLU A 216 -13.23 20.30 34.25
N PHE A 217 -13.81 21.33 33.62
CA PHE A 217 -13.57 22.73 33.97
C PHE A 217 -14.74 23.42 34.70
N GLY A 218 -15.87 22.74 34.88
CA GLY A 218 -17.06 23.34 35.48
C GLY A 218 -17.52 24.55 34.67
N ASP A 219 -17.92 25.63 35.33
CA ASP A 219 -18.32 26.92 34.73
C ASP A 219 -17.17 27.94 34.59
N LYS A 220 -15.92 27.52 34.84
CA LYS A 220 -14.73 28.39 34.92
C LYS A 220 -14.56 29.33 33.72
N PHE A 221 -14.91 28.87 32.52
CA PHE A 221 -14.69 29.63 31.28
C PHE A 221 -15.92 30.42 30.83
N LEU A 222 -17.08 30.25 31.48
CA LEU A 222 -18.25 31.06 31.17
C LEU A 222 -17.97 32.54 31.48
N ASP A 223 -18.43 33.41 30.60
CA ASP A 223 -18.26 34.87 30.66
C ASP A 223 -16.80 35.36 30.74
N GLN A 224 -15.82 34.48 30.48
CA GLN A 224 -14.40 34.84 30.39
C GLN A 224 -14.03 35.25 28.95
N PRO A 225 -13.06 36.17 28.79
CA PRO A 225 -12.58 36.55 27.47
C PRO A 225 -11.80 35.40 26.80
N GLU A 226 -11.73 35.42 25.47
CA GLU A 226 -11.17 34.34 24.64
C GLU A 226 -9.75 33.93 25.06
N GLU A 227 -8.92 34.90 25.43
CA GLU A 227 -7.52 34.68 25.81
C GLU A 227 -7.37 33.81 27.08
N VAL A 228 -8.42 33.69 27.90
CA VAL A 228 -8.41 32.89 29.14
C VAL A 228 -8.64 31.41 28.85
N TRP A 229 -9.39 31.08 27.81
CA TRP A 229 -9.82 29.69 27.54
C TRP A 229 -9.26 29.12 26.24
N LEU A 230 -8.89 29.94 25.25
CA LEU A 230 -8.58 29.48 23.89
C LEU A 230 -7.52 28.38 23.87
N GLU A 231 -6.34 28.59 24.45
CA GLU A 231 -5.25 27.60 24.39
C GLU A 231 -5.61 26.30 25.14
N THR A 232 -6.32 26.41 26.28
CA THR A 232 -6.74 25.23 27.05
C THR A 232 -7.79 24.42 26.29
N VAL A 233 -8.82 25.10 25.76
CA VAL A 233 -9.88 24.46 24.97
C VAL A 233 -9.33 23.91 23.66
N ARG A 234 -8.35 24.60 23.04
CA ARG A 234 -7.64 24.14 21.85
C ARG A 234 -6.91 22.84 22.10
N GLU A 235 -6.10 22.76 23.14
CA GLU A 235 -5.38 21.53 23.49
C GLU A 235 -6.35 20.38 23.80
N PHE A 236 -7.37 20.64 24.63
CA PHE A 236 -8.39 19.66 24.98
C PHE A 236 -9.13 19.13 23.75
N SER A 237 -9.61 20.03 22.88
CA SER A 237 -10.40 19.68 21.70
C SER A 237 -9.56 18.96 20.66
N THR A 238 -8.31 19.39 20.45
CA THR A 238 -7.37 18.71 19.54
C THR A 238 -7.10 17.28 20.01
N ASN A 239 -6.85 17.08 21.30
CA ASN A 239 -6.67 15.75 21.88
C ASN A 239 -7.92 14.87 21.70
N ALA A 240 -9.12 15.42 21.97
CA ALA A 240 -10.37 14.71 21.76
C ALA A 240 -10.60 14.31 20.29
N MET A 241 -10.26 15.19 19.34
CA MET A 241 -10.34 14.85 17.90
C MET A 241 -9.30 13.81 17.50
N MET A 242 -8.09 13.85 18.06
CA MET A 242 -7.09 12.81 17.82
C MET A 242 -7.51 11.45 18.39
N ASP A 243 -8.20 11.41 19.53
CA ASP A 243 -8.76 10.18 20.07
C ASP A 243 -9.86 9.61 19.18
N LEU A 244 -10.73 10.47 18.64
CA LEU A 244 -11.72 10.09 17.63
C LEU A 244 -11.07 9.53 16.36
N ILE A 245 -10.05 10.19 15.83
CA ILE A 245 -9.29 9.74 14.66
C ILE A 245 -8.62 8.39 14.92
N ARG A 246 -7.98 8.20 16.08
CA ARG A 246 -7.38 6.90 16.46
C ARG A 246 -8.43 5.81 16.56
N ALA A 247 -9.60 6.11 17.12
CA ALA A 247 -10.71 5.16 17.20
C ALA A 247 -11.29 4.82 15.81
N ASP A 248 -11.35 5.78 14.89
CA ASP A 248 -11.77 5.57 13.51
C ASP A 248 -10.77 4.67 12.76
N LEU A 249 -9.46 4.96 12.85
CA LEU A 249 -8.41 4.12 12.28
C LEU A 249 -8.44 2.70 12.87
N GLY A 250 -8.59 2.59 14.19
CA GLY A 250 -8.71 1.31 14.89
C GLY A 250 -9.92 0.49 14.43
N SER A 251 -11.04 1.14 14.09
CA SER A 251 -12.21 0.43 13.54
C SER A 251 -11.94 -0.22 12.18
N LEU A 252 -10.96 0.30 11.43
CA LEU A 252 -10.47 -0.24 10.16
C LEU A 252 -9.26 -1.19 10.34
N GLY A 253 -8.88 -1.49 11.59
CA GLY A 253 -7.69 -2.29 11.91
C GLY A 253 -6.36 -1.58 11.62
N VAL A 254 -6.37 -0.27 11.41
CA VAL A 254 -5.15 0.53 11.15
C VAL A 254 -4.54 1.01 12.47
N LYS A 255 -3.24 0.79 12.62
CA LYS A 255 -2.45 1.28 13.76
C LYS A 255 -1.23 2.04 13.26
N MET A 256 -1.03 3.25 13.78
CA MET A 256 0.17 4.05 13.52
C MET A 256 1.25 3.74 14.55
N ASP A 257 2.51 3.78 14.10
CA ASP A 257 3.68 3.59 14.96
C ASP A 257 4.13 4.93 15.57
N HIS A 258 4.00 6.02 14.81
CA HIS A 258 4.38 7.36 15.21
C HIS A 258 3.31 8.40 14.87
N PHE A 259 3.08 9.34 15.78
CA PHE A 259 2.28 10.54 15.54
C PHE A 259 3.18 11.76 15.74
N PHE A 260 3.38 12.55 14.68
CA PHE A 260 4.22 13.74 14.72
C PHE A 260 3.36 15.00 14.83
N SER A 261 3.59 15.86 15.82
CA SER A 261 2.84 17.11 16.01
C SER A 261 3.52 18.27 15.28
N GLU A 262 2.80 18.96 14.40
CA GLU A 262 3.28 20.19 13.77
C GLU A 262 3.63 21.25 14.82
N LYS A 263 2.82 21.38 15.88
CA LYS A 263 3.05 22.31 16.99
C LYS A 263 4.45 22.15 17.58
N SER A 264 4.99 20.93 17.60
CA SER A 264 6.34 20.64 18.12
C SER A 264 7.49 21.25 17.28
N LEU A 265 7.24 21.63 16.02
CA LEU A 265 8.21 22.31 15.16
C LEU A 265 8.41 23.77 15.54
N TYR A 266 7.35 24.42 16.05
CA TYR A 266 7.40 25.82 16.42
C TYR A 266 8.05 25.98 17.80
N GLY A 267 9.01 26.91 17.90
CA GLY A 267 9.72 27.20 19.16
C GLY A 267 10.83 26.19 19.53
N SER A 268 10.95 25.05 18.83
CA SER A 268 12.02 24.08 19.04
C SER A 268 13.33 24.42 18.31
N GLY A 269 13.28 25.38 17.39
CA GLY A 269 14.41 25.75 16.54
C GLY A 269 14.61 24.82 15.34
N LEU A 270 13.75 23.80 15.14
CA LEU A 270 13.89 22.83 14.06
C LEU A 270 13.72 23.47 12.68
N ILE A 271 12.74 24.37 12.52
CA ILE A 271 12.53 25.11 11.27
C ILE A 271 13.77 25.94 10.95
N GLU A 272 14.27 26.71 11.92
CA GLU A 272 15.44 27.56 11.75
C GLU A 272 16.67 26.76 11.36
N LYS A 273 16.88 25.58 11.97
CA LYS A 273 17.99 24.70 11.65
C LYS A 273 17.87 24.08 10.24
N ALA A 274 16.69 23.62 9.83
CA ALA A 274 16.47 23.08 8.48
C ALA A 274 16.73 24.14 7.41
N ILE A 275 16.23 25.35 7.62
CA ILE A 275 16.47 26.47 6.70
C ILE A 275 17.94 26.92 6.73
N ALA A 276 18.62 26.86 7.88
CA ALA A 276 20.04 27.15 7.99
C ALA A 276 20.89 26.14 7.21
N ASP A 277 20.52 24.85 7.21
CA ASP A 277 21.16 23.81 6.40
C ASP A 277 21.04 24.16 4.91
N LEU A 278 19.82 24.40 4.42
CA LEU A 278 19.59 24.81 3.02
C LEU A 278 20.36 26.09 2.65
N LYS A 279 20.44 27.05 3.58
CA LYS A 279 21.21 28.28 3.38
C LYS A 279 22.72 28.02 3.28
N SER A 280 23.25 27.07 4.05
CA SER A 280 24.66 26.68 3.98
C SER A 280 25.03 26.07 2.62
N LYS A 281 24.04 25.53 1.90
CA LYS A 281 24.15 24.97 0.55
C LYS A 281 23.90 25.99 -0.58
N ASP A 282 23.82 27.29 -0.26
CA ASP A 282 23.43 28.36 -1.21
C ASP A 282 22.05 28.16 -1.86
N LEU A 283 21.14 27.43 -1.20
CA LEU A 283 19.80 27.15 -1.72
C LEU A 283 18.76 28.17 -1.23
N ILE A 284 19.08 29.02 -0.26
CA ILE A 284 18.21 30.10 0.20
C ILE A 284 18.75 31.45 -0.26
N TYR A 285 17.96 32.20 -1.01
CA TYR A 285 18.36 33.49 -1.58
C TYR A 285 17.22 34.51 -1.56
N LYS A 286 17.53 35.78 -1.85
CA LYS A 286 16.51 36.81 -2.09
C LYS A 286 16.29 37.01 -3.58
N GLY A 287 15.05 36.97 -4.02
CA GLY A 287 14.69 37.14 -5.43
C GLY A 287 13.21 37.46 -5.63
N THR A 288 12.85 37.73 -6.87
CA THR A 288 11.47 38.06 -7.26
C THR A 288 10.96 36.96 -8.18
N LEU A 289 9.81 36.37 -7.85
CA LEU A 289 9.20 35.34 -8.69
C LEU A 289 8.57 35.95 -9.93
N GLU A 290 8.57 35.18 -11.02
CA GLU A 290 7.78 35.51 -12.20
C GLU A 290 6.28 35.50 -11.88
N PRO A 291 5.47 36.28 -12.61
CA PRO A 291 4.03 36.25 -12.45
C PRO A 291 3.48 34.83 -12.68
N PRO A 292 2.44 34.42 -11.93
CA PRO A 292 1.83 33.11 -12.09
C PRO A 292 1.40 32.86 -13.54
N LYS A 293 1.66 31.66 -14.04
CA LYS A 293 1.12 31.24 -15.35
C LYS A 293 -0.39 31.09 -15.23
N GLY A 294 -1.17 31.97 -15.86
CA GLY A 294 -2.64 31.92 -15.88
C GLY A 294 -3.31 33.24 -15.49
N LYS A 295 -4.44 33.16 -14.77
CA LYS A 295 -5.16 34.36 -14.31
C LYS A 295 -4.31 35.04 -13.22
N MET A 296 -3.77 36.19 -13.56
CA MET A 296 -3.01 37.04 -12.65
C MET A 296 -3.96 37.52 -11.54
N PRO A 297 -3.62 37.31 -10.26
CA PRO A 297 -4.36 37.93 -9.15
C PRO A 297 -4.41 39.45 -9.33
N GLU A 298 -5.55 40.07 -9.04
CA GLU A 298 -5.71 41.54 -9.18
C GLU A 298 -4.73 42.32 -8.29
N ASP A 299 -4.20 41.67 -7.27
CA ASP A 299 -3.26 42.16 -6.26
C ASP A 299 -1.81 41.69 -6.47
N TRP A 300 -1.47 41.08 -7.62
CA TRP A 300 -0.10 40.65 -7.87
C TRP A 300 0.83 41.83 -8.17
N GLU A 301 1.91 41.93 -7.39
CA GLU A 301 3.02 42.85 -7.62
C GLU A 301 4.36 42.11 -7.51
N PRO A 302 5.37 42.46 -8.33
CA PRO A 302 6.71 41.95 -8.16
C PRO A 302 7.27 42.38 -6.81
N ARG A 303 7.56 41.43 -5.94
CA ARG A 303 8.14 41.68 -4.61
C ARG A 303 9.32 40.76 -4.38
N GLU A 304 10.41 41.33 -3.87
CA GLU A 304 11.57 40.58 -3.42
C GLU A 304 11.17 39.74 -2.20
N GLN A 305 11.46 38.44 -2.24
CA GLN A 305 11.08 37.44 -1.26
C GLN A 305 12.28 36.56 -0.92
N THR A 306 12.24 35.91 0.25
CA THR A 306 13.19 34.85 0.59
C THR A 306 12.72 33.55 -0.05
N LEU A 307 13.51 33.05 -1.00
CA LEU A 307 13.19 31.92 -1.85
C LEU A 307 14.11 30.74 -1.57
N PHE A 308 13.53 29.54 -1.59
CA PHE A 308 14.26 28.29 -1.75
C PHE A 308 14.42 27.98 -3.23
N ARG A 309 15.66 27.76 -3.67
CA ARG A 309 16.08 27.38 -5.03
C ARG A 309 15.69 25.93 -5.36
N SER A 310 14.41 25.60 -5.22
CA SER A 310 13.87 24.25 -5.43
C SER A 310 13.99 23.79 -6.88
N THR A 311 14.07 24.70 -7.85
CA THR A 311 14.29 24.35 -9.27
C THR A 311 15.63 23.63 -9.52
N ALA A 312 16.65 23.87 -8.67
CA ALA A 312 17.91 23.11 -8.71
C ALA A 312 17.74 21.62 -8.38
N HIS A 313 16.59 21.26 -7.80
CA HIS A 313 16.23 19.90 -7.39
C HIS A 313 14.98 19.38 -8.12
N GLY A 314 14.63 19.96 -9.28
CA GLY A 314 13.58 19.44 -10.17
C GLY A 314 12.16 19.98 -9.93
N ASP A 315 11.99 21.00 -9.09
CA ASP A 315 10.73 21.75 -8.99
C ASP A 315 10.50 22.65 -10.22
N ASP A 316 9.27 23.09 -10.43
CA ASP A 316 8.90 23.93 -11.57
C ASP A 316 9.23 25.42 -11.34
N VAL A 317 9.14 25.89 -10.10
CA VAL A 317 9.38 27.28 -9.70
C VAL A 317 9.93 27.30 -8.27
N ASP A 318 10.89 28.19 -8.01
CA ASP A 318 11.43 28.41 -6.68
C ASP A 318 10.33 28.83 -5.68
N ARG A 319 10.45 28.38 -4.43
CA ARG A 319 9.34 28.47 -3.47
C ARG A 319 9.62 29.52 -2.40
N PRO A 320 8.64 30.39 -2.08
CA PRO A 320 8.77 31.32 -0.96
C PRO A 320 8.72 30.54 0.36
N ILE A 321 9.73 30.77 1.20
CA ILE A 321 9.81 30.15 2.54
C ILE A 321 9.46 31.11 3.66
N MET A 322 9.44 32.42 3.39
CA MET A 322 9.12 33.47 4.38
C MET A 322 8.12 34.46 3.80
N LYS A 323 7.15 34.89 4.62
CA LYS A 323 6.15 35.92 4.30
C LYS A 323 6.75 37.32 4.46
N SER A 324 6.02 38.34 3.98
CA SER A 324 6.45 39.74 4.05
C SER A 324 6.55 40.29 5.47
N ASP A 325 5.81 39.72 6.43
CA ASP A 325 5.86 40.08 7.85
C ASP A 325 7.02 39.42 8.62
N GLY A 326 7.85 38.64 7.92
CA GLY A 326 8.99 37.90 8.50
C GLY A 326 8.63 36.53 9.07
N THR A 327 7.34 36.14 9.09
CA THR A 327 6.92 34.81 9.53
C THR A 327 7.15 33.76 8.45
N TRP A 328 7.22 32.50 8.85
CA TRP A 328 7.41 31.37 7.93
C TRP A 328 6.17 31.12 7.06
N THR A 329 6.37 30.65 5.82
CA THR A 329 5.28 30.09 5.01
C THR A 329 4.96 28.68 5.49
N TYR A 330 3.81 28.12 5.10
CA TYR A 330 3.45 26.72 5.38
C TYR A 330 4.45 25.70 4.79
N PHE A 331 5.32 26.12 3.87
CA PHE A 331 6.32 25.23 3.32
C PHE A 331 7.54 25.04 4.23
N ALA A 332 7.84 26.02 5.10
CA ALA A 332 8.96 25.89 6.04
C ALA A 332 8.77 24.77 7.10
N PRO A 333 7.59 24.61 7.75
CA PRO A 333 7.36 23.46 8.62
C PRO A 333 7.39 22.13 7.85
N ASP A 334 6.87 22.06 6.61
CA ASP A 334 7.00 20.85 5.77
C ASP A 334 8.48 20.48 5.54
N ILE A 335 9.34 21.46 5.21
CA ILE A 335 10.78 21.27 5.05
C ILE A 335 11.40 20.76 6.36
N ALA A 336 11.07 21.39 7.49
CA ALA A 336 11.61 21.01 8.79
C ALA A 336 11.19 19.60 9.21
N TYR A 337 9.94 19.23 8.95
CA TYR A 337 9.40 17.90 9.23
C TYR A 337 10.09 16.82 8.39
N HIS A 338 10.31 17.06 7.10
CA HIS A 338 11.04 16.11 6.26
C HIS A 338 12.53 16.03 6.64
N TRP A 339 13.11 17.14 7.10
CA TRP A 339 14.46 17.12 7.65
C TRP A 339 14.55 16.27 8.92
N ASP A 340 13.56 16.35 9.81
CA ASP A 340 13.44 15.48 10.98
C ASP A 340 13.36 13.99 10.59
N LYS A 341 12.56 13.63 9.58
CA LYS A 341 12.53 12.24 9.07
C LYS A 341 13.93 11.78 8.59
N ILE A 342 14.64 12.63 7.86
CA ILE A 342 15.99 12.32 7.37
C ILE A 342 16.97 12.18 8.55
N ASP A 343 16.90 13.05 9.55
CA ASP A 343 17.77 13.01 10.74
C ASP A 343 17.49 11.80 11.63
N ARG A 344 16.22 11.33 11.68
CA ARG A 344 15.82 10.04 12.28
C ARG A 344 16.41 8.82 11.56
N GLY A 345 17.03 9.01 10.40
CA GLY A 345 17.80 7.98 9.69
C GLY A 345 16.95 7.05 8.84
N PHE A 346 15.82 7.53 8.30
CA PHE A 346 15.09 6.80 7.26
C PHE A 346 15.87 6.82 5.95
N ASP A 347 15.94 5.67 5.30
CA ASP A 347 16.60 5.47 4.02
C ASP A 347 15.67 5.83 2.86
N GLU A 348 14.36 5.73 3.05
CA GLU A 348 13.32 6.02 2.06
C GLU A 348 12.08 6.61 2.73
N LEU A 349 11.47 7.60 2.07
CA LEU A 349 10.25 8.26 2.51
C LEU A 349 9.12 7.98 1.51
N ILE A 350 7.95 7.60 2.00
CA ILE A 350 6.74 7.42 1.21
C ILE A 350 5.63 8.24 1.85
N ASP A 351 5.11 9.20 1.10
CA ASP A 351 4.00 10.04 1.54
C ASP A 351 2.75 9.71 0.73
N ILE A 352 1.61 9.51 1.40
CA ILE A 352 0.33 9.20 0.75
C ILE A 352 -0.60 10.39 0.87
N PHE A 353 -0.79 11.09 -0.25
CA PHE A 353 -1.62 12.28 -0.32
C PHE A 353 -2.94 12.04 -1.07
N GLY A 354 -3.90 12.94 -0.85
CA GLY A 354 -5.06 13.06 -1.72
C GLY A 354 -4.69 13.62 -3.09
N ALA A 355 -5.46 13.28 -4.12
CA ALA A 355 -5.23 13.74 -5.50
C ALA A 355 -5.25 15.27 -5.66
N ASP A 356 -5.91 16.00 -4.77
CA ASP A 356 -5.93 17.46 -4.68
C ASP A 356 -4.56 18.07 -4.34
N HIS A 357 -3.63 17.27 -3.80
CA HIS A 357 -2.27 17.68 -3.46
C HIS A 357 -1.24 17.35 -4.56
N GLY A 358 -1.67 16.95 -5.76
CA GLY A 358 -0.75 16.60 -6.85
C GLY A 358 0.24 17.71 -7.23
N GLY A 359 -0.15 18.99 -7.06
CA GLY A 359 0.74 20.14 -7.27
C GLY A 359 1.87 20.29 -6.23
N TYR A 360 1.78 19.58 -5.10
CA TYR A 360 2.77 19.62 -4.03
C TYR A 360 3.91 18.60 -4.23
N VAL A 361 3.71 17.58 -5.08
CA VAL A 361 4.67 16.47 -5.24
C VAL A 361 6.07 16.96 -5.59
N LYS A 362 6.20 17.81 -6.62
CA LYS A 362 7.52 18.29 -7.07
C LYS A 362 8.25 19.15 -6.02
N ARG A 363 7.53 20.03 -5.31
CA ARG A 363 8.14 20.87 -4.27
C ARG A 363 8.63 20.03 -3.09
N MET A 364 7.89 18.99 -2.70
CA MET A 364 8.30 18.12 -1.61
C MET A 364 9.49 17.24 -2.00
N ASN A 365 9.49 16.67 -3.21
CA ASN A 365 10.65 15.95 -3.74
C ASN A 365 11.90 16.83 -3.82
N ALA A 366 11.74 18.09 -4.25
CA ALA A 366 12.84 19.04 -4.29
C ALA A 366 13.38 19.38 -2.89
N ALA A 367 12.50 19.55 -1.90
CA ALA A 367 12.90 19.76 -0.52
C ALA A 367 13.68 18.57 0.05
N VAL A 368 13.16 17.35 -0.08
CA VAL A 368 13.85 16.13 0.42
C VAL A 368 15.18 15.92 -0.31
N SER A 369 15.21 16.11 -1.63
CA SER A 369 16.45 16.03 -2.42
C SER A 369 17.51 17.02 -1.92
N ALA A 370 17.11 18.27 -1.64
CA ALA A 370 18.02 19.30 -1.13
C ALA A 370 18.52 19.01 0.29
N LEU A 371 17.64 18.56 1.18
CA LEU A 371 17.98 18.24 2.57
C LEU A 371 18.90 17.02 2.67
N SER A 372 18.67 16.00 1.83
CA SER A 372 19.40 14.73 1.85
C SER A 372 20.61 14.67 0.91
N ASP A 373 20.85 15.71 0.12
CA ASP A 373 21.83 15.72 -0.99
C ASP A 373 21.56 14.58 -2.00
N GLY A 374 20.27 14.30 -2.23
CA GLY A 374 19.80 13.24 -3.12
C GLY A 374 19.97 11.81 -2.60
N ARG A 375 20.38 11.62 -1.35
CA ARG A 375 20.58 10.28 -0.75
C ARG A 375 19.28 9.56 -0.40
N VAL A 376 18.27 10.31 0.04
CA VAL A 376 16.98 9.75 0.51
C VAL A 376 15.92 10.07 -0.56
N PRO A 377 15.35 9.06 -1.23
CA PRO A 377 14.22 9.27 -2.13
C PRO A 377 12.94 9.57 -1.35
N LEU A 378 12.09 10.41 -1.93
CA LEU A 378 10.69 10.59 -1.54
C LEU A 378 9.80 10.08 -2.67
N ASP A 379 8.90 9.14 -2.34
CA ASP A 379 7.85 8.68 -3.25
C ASP A 379 6.47 9.16 -2.75
N VAL A 380 5.88 10.11 -3.47
CA VAL A 380 4.55 10.62 -3.13
C VAL A 380 3.49 9.85 -3.91
N LYS A 381 2.69 9.05 -3.21
CA LYS A 381 1.54 8.32 -3.76
C LYS A 381 0.27 9.14 -3.65
N LEU A 382 -0.33 9.45 -4.81
CA LEU A 382 -1.62 10.14 -4.85
C LEU A 382 -2.77 9.13 -4.81
N THR A 383 -3.74 9.37 -3.93
CA THR A 383 -4.98 8.60 -3.83
C THR A 383 -6.14 9.40 -4.40
N GLN A 384 -6.77 8.86 -5.45
CA GLN A 384 -7.93 9.48 -6.08
C GLN A 384 -9.18 9.38 -5.22
N LEU A 385 -10.13 10.28 -5.48
CA LEU A 385 -11.40 10.34 -4.79
C LEU A 385 -12.20 9.03 -4.93
N VAL A 386 -12.92 8.70 -3.85
CA VAL A 386 -13.91 7.63 -3.82
C VAL A 386 -15.28 8.23 -4.07
N LYS A 387 -16.01 7.68 -5.04
CA LYS A 387 -17.42 8.00 -5.26
C LYS A 387 -18.26 6.93 -4.60
N LEU A 388 -19.26 7.36 -3.83
CA LEU A 388 -20.12 6.46 -3.10
C LEU A 388 -21.43 6.22 -3.84
N TYR A 389 -21.83 4.95 -3.90
CA TYR A 389 -23.06 4.49 -4.53
C TYR A 389 -23.78 3.51 -3.62
N LYS A 390 -25.08 3.36 -3.80
CA LYS A 390 -25.87 2.29 -3.20
C LYS A 390 -26.89 1.84 -4.22
N ASP A 391 -26.85 0.57 -4.58
CA ASP A 391 -27.72 0.00 -5.63
C ASP A 391 -27.58 0.74 -6.98
N GLY A 392 -26.35 1.15 -7.32
CA GLY A 392 -26.02 1.88 -8.54
C GLY A 392 -26.32 3.38 -8.52
N GLU A 393 -26.98 3.90 -7.48
CA GLU A 393 -27.34 5.32 -7.37
C GLU A 393 -26.36 6.09 -6.46
N PRO A 394 -26.00 7.35 -6.77
CA PRO A 394 -25.09 8.14 -5.94
C PRO A 394 -25.58 8.25 -4.49
N PHE A 395 -24.74 7.81 -3.55
CA PHE A 395 -25.07 7.79 -2.14
C PHE A 395 -24.52 9.04 -1.44
N LYS A 396 -25.42 9.81 -0.81
CA LYS A 396 -25.09 10.91 0.10
C LYS A 396 -25.81 10.69 1.42
N MET A 397 -25.12 10.83 2.55
CA MET A 397 -25.78 10.67 3.84
C MET A 397 -26.60 11.89 4.27
N SER A 398 -27.65 11.65 5.05
CA SER A 398 -28.54 12.69 5.57
C SER A 398 -28.02 13.29 6.87
N LYS A 399 -27.71 14.59 6.85
CA LYS A 399 -27.92 15.66 7.86
C LYS A 399 -27.56 15.47 9.36
N ARG A 400 -27.14 14.31 9.86
CA ARG A 400 -26.79 14.11 11.29
C ARG A 400 -25.30 14.24 11.62
N ALA A 401 -24.39 13.98 10.67
CA ALA A 401 -22.94 14.08 10.89
C ALA A 401 -22.30 15.37 10.33
N GLY A 402 -23.08 16.24 9.70
CA GLY A 402 -22.55 17.32 8.85
C GLY A 402 -22.04 16.76 7.51
N THR A 403 -22.73 17.13 6.43
CA THR A 403 -22.32 17.12 4.99
C THR A 403 -21.55 15.95 4.32
N PHE A 404 -20.95 14.97 5.00
CA PHE A 404 -20.10 13.93 4.41
C PHE A 404 -20.28 12.54 5.05
N VAL A 405 -19.84 11.50 4.35
CA VAL A 405 -19.83 10.10 4.84
C VAL A 405 -18.53 9.86 5.60
N THR A 406 -18.62 9.47 6.86
CA THR A 406 -17.44 9.19 7.69
C THR A 406 -16.82 7.84 7.35
N LEU A 407 -15.56 7.64 7.76
CA LEU A 407 -14.89 6.33 7.70
C LEU A 407 -15.68 5.30 8.52
N ARG A 408 -16.10 5.68 9.72
CA ARG A 408 -16.86 4.84 10.64
C ARG A 408 -18.16 4.36 10.00
N ASP A 409 -18.87 5.23 9.30
CA ASP A 409 -20.10 4.84 8.61
C ASP A 409 -19.88 3.78 7.53
N VAL A 410 -18.71 3.80 6.86
CA VAL A 410 -18.37 2.78 5.86
C VAL A 410 -18.12 1.45 6.56
N VAL A 411 -17.32 1.46 7.63
CA VAL A 411 -16.99 0.27 8.42
C VAL A 411 -18.25 -0.34 9.06
N GLU A 412 -19.14 0.47 9.63
CA GLU A 412 -20.40 0.00 10.23
C GLU A 412 -21.34 -0.64 9.20
N GLN A 413 -21.33 -0.15 7.96
CA GLN A 413 -22.21 -0.67 6.91
C GLN A 413 -21.69 -1.95 6.25
N VAL A 414 -20.39 -2.09 6.03
CA VAL A 414 -19.83 -3.22 5.26
C VAL A 414 -18.85 -4.10 6.02
N GLY A 415 -18.39 -3.67 7.19
CA GLY A 415 -17.30 -4.29 7.94
C GLY A 415 -15.91 -3.84 7.47
N PRO A 416 -14.88 -3.91 8.34
CA PRO A 416 -13.54 -3.44 8.03
C PRO A 416 -12.90 -4.23 6.89
N ASP A 417 -13.04 -5.56 6.90
CA ASP A 417 -12.45 -6.46 5.90
C ASP A 417 -12.89 -6.14 4.46
N VAL A 418 -14.20 -5.93 4.28
CA VAL A 418 -14.78 -5.55 2.98
C VAL A 418 -14.30 -4.17 2.56
N ALA A 419 -14.36 -3.19 3.48
CA ALA A 419 -13.90 -1.84 3.20
C ALA A 419 -12.43 -1.83 2.74
N ARG A 420 -11.57 -2.58 3.41
CA ARG A 420 -10.14 -2.69 3.07
C ARG A 420 -9.92 -3.34 1.71
N PHE A 421 -10.52 -4.50 1.48
CA PHE A 421 -10.30 -5.21 0.22
C PHE A 421 -10.81 -4.41 -0.98
N VAL A 422 -12.03 -3.87 -0.93
CA VAL A 422 -12.63 -3.11 -2.04
C VAL A 422 -11.79 -1.88 -2.41
N MET A 423 -11.23 -1.16 -1.43
CA MET A 423 -10.37 0.01 -1.68
C MET A 423 -9.09 -0.31 -2.45
N LEU A 424 -8.68 -1.59 -2.48
CA LEU A 424 -7.51 -2.09 -3.19
C LEU A 424 -7.85 -2.84 -4.49
N THR A 425 -9.12 -2.87 -4.89
CA THR A 425 -9.54 -3.44 -6.19
C THR A 425 -9.27 -2.51 -7.38
N ARG A 426 -8.61 -1.37 -7.14
CA ARG A 426 -8.17 -0.41 -8.15
C ARG A 426 -6.82 0.17 -7.74
N LYS A 427 -6.07 0.67 -8.73
CA LYS A 427 -4.87 1.47 -8.48
C LYS A 427 -5.21 2.73 -7.68
N ASN A 428 -4.31 3.19 -6.82
CA ASN A 428 -4.50 4.38 -5.99
C ASN A 428 -4.76 5.65 -6.83
N ASP A 429 -4.13 5.76 -7.99
CA ASP A 429 -4.22 6.89 -8.91
C ASP A 429 -5.43 6.85 -9.84
N ALA A 430 -6.29 5.83 -9.73
CA ALA A 430 -7.54 5.71 -10.47
C ALA A 430 -8.76 6.02 -9.56
N PRO A 431 -9.80 6.72 -10.03
CA PRO A 431 -11.04 6.86 -9.28
C PRO A 431 -11.64 5.51 -8.89
N LEU A 432 -12.27 5.45 -7.71
CA LEU A 432 -12.93 4.23 -7.22
C LEU A 432 -14.42 4.51 -6.99
N ASP A 433 -15.27 3.70 -7.60
CA ASP A 433 -16.69 3.66 -7.29
C ASP A 433 -16.92 2.60 -6.22
N PHE A 434 -17.35 3.04 -5.04
CA PHE A 434 -17.66 2.18 -3.91
C PHE A 434 -19.17 2.07 -3.77
N ASP A 435 -19.72 0.92 -4.17
CA ASP A 435 -21.14 0.62 -4.03
C ASP A 435 -21.38 -0.27 -2.79
N PHE A 436 -22.13 0.26 -1.82
CA PHE A 436 -22.40 -0.44 -0.55
C PHE A 436 -23.09 -1.78 -0.75
N ALA A 437 -24.03 -1.89 -1.70
CA ALA A 437 -24.78 -3.12 -1.94
C ALA A 437 -23.90 -4.17 -2.62
N LYS A 438 -23.10 -3.76 -3.62
CA LYS A 438 -22.16 -4.65 -4.30
C LYS A 438 -21.02 -5.11 -3.39
N ALA A 439 -20.55 -4.24 -2.49
CA ALA A 439 -19.46 -4.56 -1.58
C ALA A 439 -19.79 -5.74 -0.63
N VAL A 440 -21.05 -5.90 -0.24
CA VAL A 440 -21.51 -6.99 0.64
C VAL A 440 -22.22 -8.12 -0.09
N GLU A 441 -22.32 -8.04 -1.43
CA GLU A 441 -23.02 -9.04 -2.22
C GLU A 441 -22.31 -10.38 -2.15
N GLN A 442 -23.05 -11.46 -1.87
CA GLN A 442 -22.54 -12.82 -1.89
C GLN A 442 -22.54 -13.41 -3.31
N SER A 443 -21.77 -12.80 -4.22
CA SER A 443 -21.72 -13.17 -5.63
C SER A 443 -20.29 -13.39 -6.12
N LYS A 444 -20.15 -14.06 -7.27
CA LYS A 444 -18.85 -14.21 -7.95
C LYS A 444 -18.31 -12.87 -8.49
N GLU A 445 -19.17 -11.86 -8.63
CA GLU A 445 -18.79 -10.52 -9.09
C GLU A 445 -18.17 -9.68 -7.97
N ASN A 446 -18.43 -10.04 -6.70
CA ASN A 446 -17.78 -9.43 -5.55
C ASN A 446 -16.41 -10.08 -5.28
N PRO A 447 -15.29 -9.38 -5.52
CA PRO A 447 -13.96 -9.96 -5.37
C PRO A 447 -13.63 -10.33 -3.92
N VAL A 448 -14.16 -9.60 -2.93
CA VAL A 448 -13.93 -9.90 -1.51
C VAL A 448 -14.56 -11.25 -1.17
N PHE A 449 -15.84 -11.40 -1.50
CA PHE A 449 -16.57 -12.64 -1.29
C PHE A 449 -15.89 -13.80 -2.03
N TYR A 450 -15.49 -13.58 -3.28
CA TYR A 450 -14.91 -14.62 -4.13
C TYR A 450 -13.62 -15.23 -3.56
N VAL A 451 -12.73 -14.38 -3.03
CA VAL A 451 -11.48 -14.79 -2.38
C VAL A 451 -11.76 -15.44 -1.02
N GLN A 452 -12.59 -14.82 -0.18
CA GLN A 452 -12.95 -15.36 1.13
C GLN A 452 -13.66 -16.72 1.02
N TYR A 453 -14.50 -16.90 0.00
CA TYR A 453 -15.20 -18.14 -0.28
C TYR A 453 -14.25 -19.27 -0.68
N ALA A 454 -13.16 -18.97 -1.40
CA ALA A 454 -12.12 -19.95 -1.68
C ALA A 454 -11.47 -20.45 -0.37
N HIS A 455 -11.08 -19.52 0.51
CA HIS A 455 -10.51 -19.86 1.81
C HIS A 455 -11.47 -20.70 2.66
N ALA A 456 -12.71 -20.25 2.83
CA ALA A 456 -13.71 -20.98 3.63
C ALA A 456 -14.01 -22.39 3.11
N ARG A 457 -14.04 -22.59 1.78
CA ARG A 457 -14.20 -23.92 1.18
C ARG A 457 -13.05 -24.83 1.54
N ILE A 458 -11.81 -24.33 1.47
CA ILE A 458 -10.63 -25.09 1.86
C ILE A 458 -10.74 -25.49 3.34
N ARG A 459 -11.04 -24.53 4.22
CA ARG A 459 -11.21 -24.79 5.65
C ARG A 459 -12.31 -25.81 5.94
N SER A 460 -13.40 -25.80 5.18
CA SER A 460 -14.45 -26.83 5.25
C SER A 460 -13.94 -28.22 4.88
N VAL A 461 -13.13 -28.35 3.82
CA VAL A 461 -12.50 -29.64 3.46
C VAL A 461 -11.54 -30.10 4.56
N MET A 462 -10.75 -29.18 5.12
CA MET A 462 -9.80 -29.51 6.19
C MET A 462 -10.53 -30.06 7.42
N ARG A 463 -11.61 -29.42 7.86
CA ARG A 463 -12.40 -29.91 9.01
C ARG A 463 -12.95 -31.32 8.77
N LYS A 464 -13.48 -31.59 7.56
CA LYS A 464 -13.96 -32.93 7.20
C LYS A 464 -12.83 -33.97 7.18
N ALA A 465 -11.65 -33.59 6.69
CA ALA A 465 -10.48 -34.45 6.70
C ALA A 465 -10.01 -34.77 8.13
N GLU A 466 -10.05 -33.79 9.03
CA GLU A 466 -9.77 -33.97 10.46
C GLU A 466 -10.81 -34.89 11.14
N GLU A 467 -12.10 -34.71 10.86
CA GLU A 467 -13.18 -35.58 11.34
C GLU A 467 -13.03 -37.03 10.88
N MET A 468 -12.45 -37.25 9.70
CA MET A 468 -12.12 -38.58 9.18
C MET A 468 -10.87 -39.19 9.82
N GLY A 469 -10.17 -38.47 10.71
CA GLY A 469 -8.94 -38.93 11.37
C GLY A 469 -7.78 -39.12 10.39
N LEU A 470 -7.72 -38.31 9.32
CA LEU A 470 -6.70 -38.46 8.28
C LEU A 470 -5.34 -37.95 8.76
N GLU A 471 -4.34 -38.83 8.72
CA GLU A 471 -2.95 -38.40 8.58
C GLU A 471 -2.71 -38.05 7.12
N TYR A 472 -2.36 -36.80 6.85
CA TYR A 472 -2.07 -36.32 5.49
C TYR A 472 -0.63 -35.83 5.36
N SER A 473 -0.10 -35.97 4.15
CA SER A 473 1.26 -35.59 3.78
C SER A 473 1.27 -34.19 3.15
N ASP A 474 2.33 -33.43 3.40
CA ASP A 474 2.58 -32.15 2.73
C ASP A 474 3.08 -32.33 1.29
N ASN A 475 3.56 -33.54 0.95
CA ASN A 475 3.89 -33.92 -0.42
C ASN A 475 2.63 -34.00 -1.29
N ALA A 476 2.45 -33.03 -2.18
CA ALA A 476 1.37 -33.03 -3.15
C ALA A 476 1.59 -34.07 -4.26
N LYS A 477 0.49 -34.68 -4.74
CA LYS A 477 0.50 -35.54 -5.93
C LYS A 477 -0.37 -34.93 -7.02
N LEU A 478 0.22 -34.04 -7.81
CA LEU A 478 -0.44 -33.39 -8.93
C LEU A 478 -0.36 -34.28 -10.17
N GLU A 479 -1.49 -34.51 -10.83
CA GLU A 479 -1.62 -35.44 -11.97
C GLU A 479 -2.37 -34.80 -13.14
N ASP A 480 -3.32 -33.90 -12.87
CA ASP A 480 -4.08 -33.19 -13.90
C ASP A 480 -3.52 -31.79 -14.17
N GLU A 481 -3.62 -31.36 -15.43
CA GLU A 481 -3.24 -30.01 -15.86
C GLU A 481 -3.91 -28.91 -15.01
N ALA A 482 -5.14 -29.11 -14.56
CA ALA A 482 -5.81 -28.14 -13.68
C ALA A 482 -5.16 -28.02 -12.29
N GLU A 483 -4.59 -29.11 -11.77
CA GLU A 483 -3.84 -29.09 -10.50
C GLU A 483 -2.50 -28.36 -10.69
N PHE A 484 -1.81 -28.64 -11.80
CA PHE A 484 -0.57 -27.93 -12.16
C PHE A 484 -0.80 -26.43 -12.36
N ARG A 485 -1.90 -26.00 -12.98
CA ARG A 485 -2.22 -24.57 -13.12
C ARG A 485 -2.33 -23.84 -11.78
N VAL A 486 -2.97 -24.46 -10.78
CA VAL A 486 -3.05 -23.89 -9.43
C VAL A 486 -1.67 -23.84 -8.77
N ALA A 487 -0.88 -24.90 -8.88
CA ALA A 487 0.49 -24.95 -8.32
C ALA A 487 1.42 -23.91 -8.98
N MET A 488 1.34 -23.74 -10.30
CA MET A 488 2.06 -22.69 -11.02
C MET A 488 1.62 -21.30 -10.55
N LYS A 489 0.31 -21.09 -10.34
CA LYS A 489 -0.18 -19.81 -9.81
C LYS A 489 0.40 -19.52 -8.43
N ILE A 490 0.39 -20.51 -7.52
CA ILE A 490 1.04 -20.42 -6.19
C ILE A 490 2.52 -20.04 -6.32
N ALA A 491 3.24 -20.61 -7.30
CA ALA A 491 4.66 -20.32 -7.54
C ALA A 491 4.93 -18.85 -7.92
N GLU A 492 3.95 -18.13 -8.45
CA GLU A 492 4.08 -16.70 -8.78
C GLU A 492 4.05 -15.79 -7.54
N TRP A 493 3.52 -16.26 -6.40
CA TRP A 493 3.31 -15.45 -5.19
C TRP A 493 4.56 -14.72 -4.70
N PRO A 494 5.72 -15.37 -4.48
CA PRO A 494 6.92 -14.69 -4.00
C PRO A 494 7.36 -13.57 -4.95
N ARG A 495 7.28 -13.84 -6.26
CA ARG A 495 7.65 -12.87 -7.29
C ARG A 495 6.68 -11.68 -7.31
N LEU A 496 5.38 -11.93 -7.19
CA LEU A 496 4.36 -10.89 -7.12
C LEU A 496 4.63 -9.95 -5.94
N VAL A 497 4.88 -10.50 -4.74
CA VAL A 497 5.22 -9.72 -3.54
C VAL A 497 6.37 -8.75 -3.82
N GLU A 498 7.46 -9.24 -4.41
CA GLU A 498 8.63 -8.40 -4.75
C GLU A 498 8.31 -7.30 -5.77
N ILE A 499 7.49 -7.60 -6.80
CA ILE A 499 7.07 -6.60 -7.78
C ILE A 499 6.18 -5.54 -7.12
N ALA A 500 5.24 -5.96 -6.28
CA ALA A 500 4.30 -5.06 -5.63
C ALA A 500 5.03 -4.16 -4.63
N ALA A 501 5.97 -4.71 -3.85
CA ALA A 501 6.81 -3.95 -2.93
C ALA A 501 7.68 -2.94 -3.70
N ARG A 502 8.44 -3.37 -4.72
CA ARG A 502 9.34 -2.49 -5.50
C ARG A 502 8.61 -1.31 -6.16
N ASN A 503 7.37 -1.49 -6.56
CA ASN A 503 6.58 -0.43 -7.22
C ASN A 503 5.67 0.35 -6.26
N HIS A 504 5.61 -0.05 -4.99
CA HIS A 504 4.66 0.45 -4.00
C HIS A 504 3.20 0.32 -4.46
N GLU A 505 2.84 -0.87 -4.95
CA GLU A 505 1.55 -1.17 -5.59
C GLU A 505 0.79 -2.31 -4.85
N PRO A 506 0.26 -2.06 -3.62
CA PRO A 506 -0.42 -3.09 -2.83
C PRO A 506 -1.69 -3.65 -3.49
N HIS A 507 -2.33 -2.92 -4.41
CA HIS A 507 -3.48 -3.39 -5.18
C HIS A 507 -3.19 -4.67 -5.99
N ARG A 508 -1.92 -4.90 -6.36
CA ARG A 508 -1.52 -6.13 -7.08
C ARG A 508 -1.76 -7.39 -6.25
N VAL A 509 -1.66 -7.30 -4.93
CA VAL A 509 -1.96 -8.42 -4.03
C VAL A 509 -3.45 -8.78 -4.15
N ALA A 510 -4.35 -7.79 -4.11
CA ALA A 510 -5.79 -8.04 -4.25
C ALA A 510 -6.13 -8.68 -5.61
N PHE A 511 -5.51 -8.22 -6.70
CA PHE A 511 -5.70 -8.79 -8.04
C PHE A 511 -5.22 -10.24 -8.11
N TYR A 512 -4.02 -10.50 -7.61
CA TYR A 512 -3.46 -11.84 -7.59
C TYR A 512 -4.31 -12.81 -6.76
N LEU A 513 -4.79 -12.39 -5.58
CA LEU A 513 -5.64 -13.22 -4.74
C LEU A 513 -6.94 -13.61 -5.45
N TYR A 514 -7.54 -12.67 -6.18
CA TYR A 514 -8.71 -12.93 -7.00
C TYR A 514 -8.41 -13.96 -8.12
N GLU A 515 -7.28 -13.80 -8.82
CA GLU A 515 -6.85 -14.75 -9.86
C GLU A 515 -6.55 -16.15 -9.30
N LEU A 516 -5.89 -16.25 -8.14
CA LEU A 516 -5.64 -17.53 -7.47
C LEU A 516 -6.95 -18.21 -7.04
N ALA A 517 -7.88 -17.43 -6.47
CA ALA A 517 -9.21 -17.93 -6.14
C ALA A 517 -9.94 -18.43 -7.40
N GLN A 518 -9.79 -17.74 -8.54
CA GLN A 518 -10.38 -18.15 -9.82
C GLN A 518 -9.84 -19.51 -10.30
N GLU A 519 -8.52 -19.70 -10.32
CA GLU A 519 -7.91 -20.97 -10.69
C GLU A 519 -8.33 -22.10 -9.73
N PHE A 520 -8.37 -21.81 -8.42
CA PHE A 520 -8.83 -22.77 -7.43
C PHE A 520 -10.30 -23.17 -7.62
N HIS A 521 -11.20 -22.21 -7.84
CA HIS A 521 -12.62 -22.49 -8.09
C HIS A 521 -12.81 -23.26 -9.39
N ALA A 522 -12.00 -23.00 -10.42
CA ALA A 522 -12.02 -23.76 -11.66
C ALA A 522 -11.64 -25.23 -11.43
N LEU A 523 -10.57 -25.49 -10.68
CA LEU A 523 -10.17 -26.85 -10.27
C LEU A 523 -11.27 -27.52 -9.44
N TRP A 524 -11.81 -26.82 -8.43
CA TRP A 524 -12.90 -27.32 -7.59
C TRP A 524 -14.10 -27.78 -8.43
N ASN A 525 -14.53 -26.96 -9.39
CA ASN A 525 -15.69 -27.27 -10.22
C ASN A 525 -15.43 -28.44 -11.19
N ARG A 526 -14.18 -28.61 -11.66
CA ARG A 526 -13.79 -29.75 -12.51
C ARG A 526 -13.96 -31.09 -11.78
N GLY A 527 -13.87 -31.09 -10.44
CA GLY A 527 -14.21 -32.24 -9.59
C GLY A 527 -15.66 -32.71 -9.68
N ASN A 528 -16.58 -31.90 -10.21
CA ASN A 528 -17.96 -32.34 -10.47
C ASN A 528 -18.01 -33.33 -11.65
N ASP A 529 -17.29 -33.03 -12.72
CA ASP A 529 -17.23 -33.84 -13.94
C ASP A 529 -16.22 -35.00 -13.82
N ARG A 530 -15.14 -34.78 -13.05
CA ARG A 530 -14.05 -35.73 -12.83
C ARG A 530 -13.87 -35.98 -11.33
N PRO A 531 -14.59 -36.95 -10.75
CA PRO A 531 -14.60 -37.20 -9.31
C PRO A 531 -13.21 -37.46 -8.71
N GLU A 532 -12.24 -37.96 -9.50
CA GLU A 532 -10.84 -38.14 -9.11
C GLU A 532 -10.10 -36.85 -8.75
N LEU A 533 -10.62 -35.68 -9.14
CA LEU A 533 -10.07 -34.35 -8.82
C LEU A 533 -10.73 -33.70 -7.59
N ARG A 534 -11.65 -34.39 -6.92
CA ARG A 534 -12.25 -33.87 -5.69
C ARG A 534 -11.20 -33.85 -4.59
N PHE A 535 -11.21 -32.82 -3.76
CA PHE A 535 -10.30 -32.76 -2.61
C PHE A 535 -10.73 -33.68 -1.46
N LEU A 536 -11.98 -34.15 -1.49
CA LEU A 536 -12.55 -35.05 -0.49
C LEU A 536 -13.16 -36.26 -1.18
N HIS A 537 -12.69 -37.45 -0.80
CA HIS A 537 -13.19 -38.73 -1.26
C HIS A 537 -13.80 -39.49 -0.09
N GLU A 538 -15.13 -39.52 -0.02
CA GLU A 538 -15.84 -40.21 1.07
C GLU A 538 -15.50 -41.70 1.10
N GLY A 539 -15.00 -42.17 2.25
CA GLY A 539 -14.58 -43.56 2.44
C GLY A 539 -13.21 -43.92 1.85
N ASP A 540 -12.50 -42.98 1.22
CA ASP A 540 -11.13 -43.17 0.72
C ASP A 540 -10.17 -42.14 1.32
N SER A 541 -9.63 -42.53 2.47
CA SER A 541 -8.66 -41.75 3.24
C SER A 541 -7.37 -41.49 2.47
N ALA A 542 -6.90 -42.46 1.67
CA ALA A 542 -5.64 -42.35 0.95
C ALA A 542 -5.76 -41.39 -0.25
N ALA A 543 -6.87 -41.45 -0.99
CA ALA A 543 -7.15 -40.52 -2.08
C ALA A 543 -7.32 -39.08 -1.54
N THR A 544 -8.06 -38.90 -0.45
CA THR A 544 -8.21 -37.59 0.20
C THR A 544 -6.86 -37.03 0.65
N ALA A 545 -6.05 -37.84 1.35
CA ALA A 545 -4.72 -37.43 1.82
C ALA A 545 -3.77 -37.02 0.67
N ALA A 546 -3.89 -37.64 -0.51
CA ALA A 546 -3.08 -37.30 -1.68
C ALA A 546 -3.46 -35.95 -2.33
N LYS A 547 -4.72 -35.51 -2.20
CA LYS A 547 -5.25 -34.30 -2.84
C LYS A 547 -5.30 -33.08 -1.92
N ILE A 548 -5.12 -33.27 -0.60
CA ILE A 548 -5.32 -32.21 0.41
C ILE A 548 -4.19 -31.17 0.47
N ALA A 549 -2.99 -31.50 -0.01
CA ALA A 549 -1.84 -30.60 0.04
C ALA A 549 -2.07 -29.31 -0.79
N LEU A 550 -2.55 -29.45 -2.04
CA LEU A 550 -2.79 -28.31 -2.92
C LEU A 550 -3.77 -27.26 -2.34
N PRO A 551 -4.98 -27.61 -1.85
CA PRO A 551 -5.86 -26.63 -1.21
C PRO A 551 -5.22 -26.00 0.04
N ARG A 552 -4.40 -26.73 0.82
CA ARG A 552 -3.68 -26.15 1.97
C ARG A 552 -2.69 -25.07 1.53
N ALA A 553 -1.89 -25.32 0.50
CA ALA A 553 -1.01 -24.31 -0.06
C ALA A 553 -1.77 -23.08 -0.59
N VAL A 554 -2.92 -23.28 -1.24
CA VAL A 554 -3.81 -22.16 -1.64
C VAL A 554 -4.26 -21.36 -0.41
N ALA A 555 -4.68 -22.02 0.67
CA ALA A 555 -5.09 -21.33 1.89
C ALA A 555 -3.95 -20.54 2.53
N VAL A 556 -2.72 -21.07 2.52
CA VAL A 556 -1.54 -20.32 2.97
C VAL A 556 -1.38 -19.02 2.20
N VAL A 557 -1.39 -19.08 0.86
CA VAL A 557 -1.20 -17.89 0.03
C VAL A 557 -2.36 -16.90 0.20
N ILE A 558 -3.60 -17.38 0.20
CA ILE A 558 -4.78 -16.52 0.38
C ILE A 558 -4.75 -15.85 1.76
N SER A 559 -4.54 -16.60 2.83
CA SER A 559 -4.51 -16.05 4.19
C SER A 559 -3.38 -15.05 4.38
N THR A 560 -2.19 -15.33 3.85
CA THR A 560 -1.03 -14.44 3.90
C THR A 560 -1.30 -13.14 3.14
N GLY A 561 -1.80 -13.24 1.90
CA GLY A 561 -2.12 -12.07 1.09
C GLY A 561 -3.25 -11.23 1.71
N LEU A 562 -4.30 -11.85 2.23
CA LEU A 562 -5.36 -11.14 2.97
C LEU A 562 -4.77 -10.43 4.20
N GLY A 563 -3.86 -11.08 4.93
CA GLY A 563 -3.13 -10.49 6.04
C GLY A 563 -2.33 -9.23 5.66
N ILE A 564 -1.64 -9.25 4.50
CA ILE A 564 -0.95 -8.05 3.95
C ILE A 564 -1.95 -6.92 3.67
N LEU A 565 -3.16 -7.25 3.20
CA LEU A 565 -4.22 -6.25 3.00
C LEU A 565 -4.94 -5.85 4.30
N GLY A 566 -4.55 -6.42 5.45
CA GLY A 566 -5.20 -6.26 6.76
C GLY A 566 -6.64 -6.79 6.80
N VAL A 567 -6.91 -7.82 6.00
CA VAL A 567 -8.21 -8.50 5.92
C VAL A 567 -8.12 -9.83 6.65
N THR A 568 -9.10 -10.11 7.51
CA THR A 568 -9.17 -11.37 8.24
C THR A 568 -9.67 -12.50 7.33
N PRO A 569 -8.91 -13.59 7.12
CA PRO A 569 -9.39 -14.75 6.36
C PRO A 569 -10.54 -15.43 7.10
N VAL A 570 -11.65 -15.69 6.41
CA VAL A 570 -12.82 -16.34 7.03
C VAL A 570 -12.69 -17.86 6.99
N GLU A 571 -13.01 -18.49 8.11
CA GLU A 571 -12.97 -19.95 8.27
C GLU A 571 -14.24 -20.64 7.74
N GLU A 572 -15.35 -19.90 7.69
CA GLU A 572 -16.68 -20.34 7.29
C GLU A 572 -17.45 -19.18 6.67
N MET A 573 -18.28 -19.48 5.66
CA MET A 573 -19.18 -18.51 5.04
C MET A 573 -20.58 -18.77 5.57
N ARG A 574 -21.19 -17.76 6.18
CA ARG A 574 -22.52 -17.84 6.78
C ARG A 574 -23.60 -17.29 5.86
#